data_AF-A0A538KD97-F1
#
_entry.id   AF-A0A538KD97-F1
#
_cell.length_a   1.000
_cell.length_b   1.000
_cell.length_c   1.000
_cell.angle_alpha   90.00
_cell.angle_beta   90.00
_cell.angle_gamma   90.00
#
_symmetry.space_group_name_H-M   'P 1'
#
loop_
_entity.id
_entity.type
_entity.pdbx_description
1 polymer ?
#
loop_
_entity_poly.entity_id
_entity_poly.type
_entity_poly.pdbx_seq_one_letter_code
_entity_poly.pdbx_strand_id
1 'polypeptide(L)'
;AALDVGLFVAAFRILTDREVTIRDVVPGALLSGVTFFVLQELSAFIISRHLHSAQSTYGHFATVITILWWFYLQAVVTLLGAQLNVVLKERLHPRSVVDAPQTEADRRALQAYAEERAYHPEEKVRTDVARGREPRSA
;
A
#
# COMPACT_ATOMS: atom_id res chain seq x y z
N ALA A 1 10.99 16.80 1.42
CA ALA A 1 11.48 15.43 1.13
C ALA A 1 12.09 14.73 2.34
N ALA A 2 13.28 15.12 2.85
CA ALA A 2 13.92 14.39 3.96
C ALA A 2 13.08 14.35 5.25
N LEU A 3 12.39 15.45 5.56
CA LEU A 3 11.46 15.54 6.69
C LEU A 3 10.24 14.61 6.49
N ASP A 4 9.65 14.59 5.30
CA ASP A 4 8.53 13.70 4.96
C ASP A 4 8.93 12.23 5.07
N VAL A 5 10.12 11.87 4.56
CA VAL A 5 10.66 10.52 4.68
C VAL A 5 10.86 10.15 6.15
N GLY A 6 11.42 11.04 6.97
CA GLY A 6 11.56 10.81 8.41
C GLY A 6 10.21 10.64 9.13
N LEU A 7 9.21 11.43 8.74
CA LEU A 7 7.83 11.31 9.24
C LEU A 7 7.24 9.95 8.89
N PHE A 8 7.39 9.48 7.65
CA PHE A 8 6.89 8.16 7.23
C PHE A 8 7.64 7.01 7.90
N VAL A 9 8.95 7.14 8.14
CA VAL A 9 9.70 6.15 8.96
C VAL A 9 9.09 6.08 10.35
N ALA A 10 8.86 7.22 11.02
CA ALA A 10 8.27 7.24 12.36
C ALA A 10 6.84 6.69 12.36
N ALA A 11 6.00 7.12 11.41
CA ALA A 11 4.61 6.69 11.29
C ALA A 11 4.52 5.17 11.12
N PHE A 12 5.24 4.59 10.16
CA PHE A 12 5.21 3.15 9.95
C PHE A 12 5.80 2.37 11.13
N ARG A 13 6.76 2.92 11.86
CA ARG A 13 7.35 2.25 13.03
C ARG A 13 6.44 2.29 14.26
N ILE A 14 5.61 3.32 14.41
CA ILE A 14 4.64 3.47 15.51
C ILE A 14 3.34 2.74 15.20
N LEU A 15 2.85 2.80 13.95
CA LEU A 15 1.57 2.19 13.57
C LEU A 15 1.66 0.67 13.33
N THR A 16 2.85 0.12 13.12
CA THR A 16 3.00 -1.32 12.90
C THR A 16 3.16 -2.04 14.22
N ASP A 17 2.17 -2.88 14.57
CA ASP A 17 2.15 -3.68 15.80
C ASP A 17 3.26 -4.77 15.84
N ARG A 18 3.67 -5.28 14.67
CA ARG A 18 4.79 -6.22 14.56
C ARG A 18 6.13 -5.53 14.79
N GLU A 19 7.07 -6.24 15.40
CA GLU A 19 8.47 -5.79 15.50
C GLU A 19 9.07 -5.59 14.09
N VAL A 20 9.23 -4.33 13.67
CA VAL A 20 9.87 -3.95 12.40
C VAL A 20 11.16 -3.20 12.67
N THR A 21 12.24 -3.58 11.97
CA THR A 21 13.51 -2.86 12.03
C THR A 21 13.42 -1.65 11.10
N ILE A 22 14.12 -0.54 11.41
CA ILE A 22 14.15 0.68 10.59
C ILE A 22 14.48 0.35 9.12
N ARG A 23 15.40 -0.58 8.89
CA ARG A 23 15.84 -1.01 7.56
C ARG A 23 14.72 -1.65 6.72
N ASP A 24 13.70 -2.25 7.34
CA ASP A 24 12.57 -2.88 6.66
C ASP A 24 11.53 -1.85 6.20
N VAL A 25 11.50 -0.69 6.88
CA VAL A 25 10.51 0.38 6.67
C VAL A 25 11.03 1.47 5.72
N VAL A 26 12.35 1.63 5.64
CA VAL A 26 13.04 2.58 4.76
C VAL A 26 12.56 2.54 3.29
N PRO A 27 12.41 1.39 2.62
CA PRO A 27 12.01 1.40 1.20
C PRO A 27 10.61 1.99 0.97
N GLY A 28 9.61 1.61 1.76
CA GLY A 28 8.26 2.17 1.67
C GLY A 28 8.17 3.60 2.19
N ALA A 29 8.96 3.97 3.20
CA ALA A 29 9.04 5.34 3.69
C ALA A 29 9.72 6.29 2.71
N LEU A 30 10.74 5.83 1.99
CA LEU A 30 11.40 6.60 0.95
C LEU A 30 10.44 6.84 -0.22
N LEU A 31 9.78 5.79 -0.69
CA LEU A 31 8.78 5.91 -1.76
C LEU A 31 7.65 6.87 -1.34
N SER A 32 7.06 6.66 -0.17
CA SER A 32 5.96 7.49 0.33
C SER A 32 6.39 8.93 0.53
N GLY A 33 7.51 9.17 1.22
CA GLY A 33 7.99 10.52 1.53
C GLY A 33 8.39 11.31 0.28
N VAL A 34 9.01 10.65 -0.71
CA VAL A 34 9.33 11.30 -1.99
C VAL A 34 8.05 11.60 -2.78
N THR A 35 7.14 10.64 -2.90
CA THR A 35 5.85 10.86 -3.58
C THR A 35 5.05 11.96 -2.90
N PHE A 36 5.00 11.99 -1.57
CA PHE A 36 4.28 13.00 -0.79
C PHE A 36 4.86 14.41 -1.00
N PHE A 37 6.19 14.54 -1.05
CA PHE A 37 6.86 15.79 -1.37
C PHE A 37 6.53 16.27 -2.80
N VAL A 38 6.64 15.38 -3.79
CA VAL A 38 6.30 15.70 -5.19
C VAL A 38 4.84 16.12 -5.32
N LEU A 39 3.95 15.45 -4.61
CA LEU A 39 2.54 15.83 -4.55
C LEU A 39 2.40 17.26 -4.02
N GLN A 40 2.97 17.58 -2.85
CA GLN A 40 2.86 18.93 -2.28
C GLN A 40 3.33 20.02 -3.25
N GLU A 41 4.48 19.83 -3.90
CA GLU A 41 4.99 20.77 -4.91
C GLU A 41 4.04 20.90 -6.11
N LEU A 42 3.52 19.78 -6.62
CA LEU A 42 2.58 19.77 -7.73
C LEU A 42 1.27 20.52 -7.38
N SER A 43 0.78 20.33 -6.15
CA SER A 43 -0.41 21.02 -5.65
C SER A 43 -0.20 22.53 -5.60
N ALA A 44 0.90 22.99 -5.01
CA ALA A 44 1.23 24.41 -4.95
C ALA A 44 1.35 25.03 -6.36
N PHE A 45 1.94 24.29 -7.31
CA PHE A 45 2.04 24.71 -8.70
C PHE A 45 0.68 24.81 -9.41
N ILE A 46 -0.21 23.82 -9.23
CA ILE A 46 -1.55 23.85 -9.83
C ILE A 46 -2.37 25.00 -9.25
N ILE A 47 -2.33 25.17 -7.92
CA ILE A 47 -3.11 26.18 -7.22
C ILE A 47 -2.70 27.59 -7.64
N SER A 48 -1.39 27.87 -7.65
CA SER A 48 -0.87 29.19 -8.03
C SER A 48 -1.23 29.59 -9.46
N ARG A 49 -1.39 28.61 -10.37
CA ARG A 49 -1.61 28.87 -11.79
C ARG A 49 -3.08 28.87 -12.22
N HIS A 50 -3.95 28.13 -11.54
CA HIS A 50 -5.33 27.90 -12.01
C HIS A 50 -6.43 28.40 -11.05
N LEU A 51 -6.16 28.68 -9.77
CA LEU A 51 -7.24 29.11 -8.86
C LEU A 51 -7.60 30.60 -8.93
N HIS A 52 -6.74 31.45 -9.50
CA HIS A 52 -7.03 32.88 -9.62
C HIS A 52 -8.19 33.21 -10.59
N SER A 53 -8.55 32.33 -11.52
CA SER A 53 -9.52 32.63 -12.58
C SER A 53 -10.94 32.07 -12.36
N ALA A 54 -11.15 31.16 -11.38
CA ALA A 54 -12.38 30.35 -11.29
C ALA A 54 -13.31 30.70 -10.11
N GLN A 55 -13.02 31.74 -9.32
CA GLN A 55 -13.67 31.97 -8.01
C GLN A 55 -15.13 32.48 -8.04
N SER A 56 -15.69 32.90 -9.17
CA SER A 56 -16.87 33.79 -9.17
C SER A 56 -18.23 33.13 -8.81
N THR A 57 -18.38 31.80 -8.89
CA THR A 57 -19.71 31.17 -8.60
C THR A 57 -19.65 29.79 -7.95
N TYR A 58 -18.63 28.97 -8.25
CA TYR A 58 -18.52 27.58 -7.74
C TYR A 58 -17.29 27.34 -6.83
N GLY A 59 -16.62 28.41 -6.40
CA GLY A 59 -15.32 28.32 -5.70
C GLY A 59 -15.34 27.49 -4.42
N HIS A 60 -16.35 27.68 -3.55
CA HIS A 60 -16.41 26.98 -2.26
C HIS A 60 -16.56 25.47 -2.39
N PHE A 61 -17.42 24.99 -3.30
CA PHE A 61 -17.58 23.57 -3.57
C PHE A 61 -16.32 22.97 -4.19
N ALA A 62 -15.69 23.68 -5.13
CA ALA A 62 -14.43 23.26 -5.73
C ALA A 62 -13.31 23.11 -4.69
N THR A 63 -13.22 24.01 -3.70
CA THR A 63 -12.27 23.90 -2.59
C THR A 63 -12.46 22.60 -1.81
N VAL A 64 -13.69 22.28 -1.39
CA VAL A 64 -13.96 21.04 -0.63
C VAL A 64 -13.58 19.80 -1.44
N ILE A 65 -14.00 19.73 -2.71
CA ILE A 65 -13.66 18.60 -3.59
C ILE A 65 -12.16 18.47 -3.77
N THR A 66 -11.44 19.59 -3.92
CA THR A 66 -9.98 19.60 -4.06
C THR A 66 -9.31 19.07 -2.81
N ILE A 67 -9.73 19.50 -1.62
CA ILE A 67 -9.18 19.01 -0.34
C ILE A 67 -9.45 17.51 -0.17
N LEU A 68 -10.67 17.05 -0.45
CA LEU A 68 -11.01 15.63 -0.34
C LEU A 68 -10.18 14.77 -1.30
N TRP A 69 -10.05 15.22 -2.56
CA TRP A 69 -9.21 14.56 -3.55
C TRP A 69 -7.73 14.57 -3.14
N TRP A 70 -7.26 15.67 -2.56
CA TRP A 70 -5.91 15.83 -2.05
C TRP A 70 -5.60 14.81 -0.94
N PHE A 71 -6.48 14.73 0.05
CA PHE A 71 -6.35 13.75 1.14
C PHE A 71 -6.49 12.32 0.65
N TYR A 72 -7.38 12.06 -0.32
CA TYR A 72 -7.51 10.74 -0.92
C TYR A 72 -6.19 10.27 -1.55
N LEU A 73 -5.53 11.11 -2.34
CA LEU A 73 -4.23 10.77 -2.93
C LEU A 73 -3.16 10.49 -1.86
N GLN A 74 -3.08 11.36 -0.84
CA GLN A 74 -2.15 11.18 0.27
C GLN A 74 -2.37 9.87 1.03
N ALA A 75 -3.63 9.49 1.25
CA ALA A 75 -4.00 8.23 1.89
C ALA A 75 -3.59 7.02 1.04
N VAL A 76 -3.85 7.04 -0.27
CA VAL A 76 -3.46 5.95 -1.19
C VAL A 76 -1.94 5.78 -1.20
N VAL A 77 -1.17 6.86 -1.30
CA VAL A 77 0.30 6.81 -1.27
C VAL A 77 0.80 6.20 0.04
N THR A 78 0.24 6.61 1.17
CA THR A 78 0.58 6.09 2.49
C THR A 78 0.31 4.58 2.58
N LEU A 79 -0.86 4.15 2.10
CA LEU A 79 -1.27 2.75 2.10
C LEU A 79 -0.34 1.90 1.19
N LEU A 80 0.01 2.40 0.01
CA LEU A 80 0.94 1.72 -0.90
C LEU A 80 2.34 1.59 -0.28
N GLY A 81 2.82 2.62 0.42
CA GLY A 81 4.08 2.55 1.17
C GLY A 81 4.08 1.47 2.24
N ALA A 82 2.99 1.38 3.01
CA ALA A 82 2.82 0.35 4.03
C ALA A 82 2.79 -1.06 3.41
N GLN A 83 2.04 -1.24 2.31
CA GLN A 83 1.99 -2.52 1.59
C GLN A 83 3.36 -2.92 1.05
N LEU A 84 4.12 -1.96 0.50
CA LEU A 84 5.46 -2.22 -0.02
C LEU A 84 6.40 -2.75 1.07
N ASN A 85 6.34 -2.16 2.28
CA ASN A 85 7.10 -2.63 3.43
C ASN A 85 6.76 -4.09 3.78
N VAL A 86 5.47 -4.44 3.81
CA VAL A 86 5.01 -5.81 4.11
C VAL A 86 5.46 -6.79 3.03
N VAL A 87 5.26 -6.47 1.75
CA VAL A 87 5.61 -7.33 0.61
C VAL A 87 7.12 -7.62 0.56
N LEU A 88 7.94 -6.61 0.84
CA LEU A 88 9.39 -6.76 0.91
C LEU A 88 9.83 -7.58 2.12
N LYS A 89 9.25 -7.31 3.31
CA LYS A 89 9.59 -8.03 4.56
C LYS A 89 9.22 -9.51 4.49
N GLU A 90 8.01 -9.82 4.03
CA GLU A 90 7.50 -11.20 3.97
C GLU A 90 7.88 -11.94 2.68
N ARG A 91 8.60 -11.27 1.76
CA ARG A 91 9.00 -11.83 0.45
C ARG A 91 7.80 -12.44 -0.29
N LEU A 92 6.68 -11.73 -0.31
CA LEU A 92 5.44 -12.16 -0.98
C LEU A 92 5.48 -11.93 -2.51
N HIS A 93 6.67 -11.73 -3.07
CA HIS A 93 6.93 -11.57 -4.50
C HIS A 93 7.94 -12.63 -4.96
N PRO A 94 7.89 -13.08 -6.22
CA PRO A 94 6.90 -12.79 -7.27
C PRO A 94 5.64 -13.67 -7.15
N ARG A 95 4.46 -13.09 -7.41
CA ARG A 95 3.16 -13.81 -7.47
C ARG A 95 2.83 -14.24 -8.90
N SER A 96 2.06 -15.31 -9.08
CA SER A 96 1.56 -15.65 -10.42
C SER A 96 0.46 -14.67 -10.85
N VAL A 97 0.55 -14.17 -12.08
CA VAL A 97 -0.47 -13.28 -12.69
C VAL A 97 -1.60 -14.12 -13.31
N VAL A 98 -1.30 -15.37 -13.68
CA VAL A 98 -2.20 -16.32 -14.32
C VAL A 98 -2.20 -17.61 -13.52
N ASP A 99 -3.38 -18.15 -13.22
CA ASP A 99 -3.59 -19.38 -12.43
C ASP A 99 -2.83 -19.38 -11.08
N ALA A 100 -3.33 -18.65 -10.09
CA ALA A 100 -2.89 -18.80 -8.70
C ALA A 100 -3.47 -20.09 -8.11
N PRO A 101 -2.74 -20.89 -7.31
CA PRO A 101 -1.38 -20.68 -6.79
C PRO A 101 -0.30 -21.52 -7.50
N GLN A 102 0.65 -20.87 -8.17
CA GLN A 102 1.80 -21.54 -8.81
C GLN A 102 3.15 -21.26 -8.14
N THR A 103 3.27 -20.15 -7.42
CA THR A 103 4.54 -19.76 -6.77
C THR A 103 4.54 -20.04 -5.26
N GLU A 104 5.74 -20.12 -4.67
CA GLU A 104 5.90 -20.25 -3.22
C GLU A 104 5.39 -19.01 -2.47
N ALA A 105 5.47 -17.83 -3.09
CA ALA A 105 4.91 -16.59 -2.55
C ALA A 105 3.38 -16.62 -2.48
N ASP A 106 2.71 -17.22 -3.47
CA ASP A 106 1.24 -17.39 -3.47
C ASP A 106 0.79 -18.31 -2.33
N ARG A 107 1.53 -19.39 -2.08
CA ARG A 107 1.24 -20.31 -0.96
C ARG A 107 1.36 -19.62 0.38
N ARG A 108 2.44 -18.86 0.61
CA ARG A 108 2.65 -18.12 1.87
C ARG A 108 1.56 -17.07 2.10
N ALA A 109 1.15 -16.35 1.05
CA ALA A 109 0.04 -15.40 1.15
C ALA A 109 -1.28 -16.09 1.52
N LEU A 110 -1.60 -17.22 0.87
CA LEU A 110 -2.80 -17.99 1.17
C LEU A 110 -2.79 -18.58 2.58
N GLN A 111 -1.63 -19.08 3.04
CA GLN A 111 -1.45 -19.56 4.42
C GLN A 111 -1.68 -18.44 5.42
N ALA A 112 -1.08 -17.26 5.22
CA ALA A 112 -1.29 -16.10 6.08
C ALA A 112 -2.77 -15.67 6.13
N TYR A 113 -3.47 -15.65 4.99
CA TYR A 113 -4.90 -15.35 4.95
C TYR A 113 -5.76 -16.42 5.62
N ALA A 114 -5.35 -17.69 5.58
CA ALA A 114 -6.04 -18.79 6.25
C ALA A 114 -5.87 -18.71 7.77
N GLU A 115 -4.65 -18.41 8.25
CA GLU A 115 -4.37 -18.18 9.67
C GLU A 115 -5.17 -16.99 10.22
N GLU A 116 -5.27 -15.89 9.47
CA GLU A 116 -6.04 -14.71 9.87
C GLU A 116 -7.55 -14.98 9.89
N ARG A 117 -8.07 -15.78 8.94
CA ARG A 117 -9.49 -16.18 8.89
C ARG A 117 -9.86 -17.25 9.90
N ALA A 118 -8.91 -18.01 10.45
CA ALA A 118 -9.14 -18.98 11.52
C ALA A 118 -9.38 -18.32 12.89
N TYR A 119 -9.98 -17.11 12.90
CA TYR A 119 -10.27 -16.30 14.07
C TYR A 119 -11.32 -16.94 15.00
N HIS A 120 -11.92 -18.07 14.62
CA HIS A 120 -12.69 -18.93 15.52
C HIS A 120 -11.73 -19.91 16.22
N PRO A 121 -11.50 -19.77 17.53
CA PRO A 121 -10.53 -20.59 18.28
C PRO A 121 -10.80 -22.11 18.24
N GLU A 122 -11.98 -22.52 17.76
CA GLU A 122 -12.39 -23.92 17.61
C GLU A 122 -12.10 -24.52 16.21
N GLU A 123 -11.77 -23.71 15.19
CA GLU A 123 -11.76 -24.16 13.79
C GLU A 123 -10.34 -24.37 13.23
N LYS A 124 -9.91 -25.63 13.12
CA LYS A 124 -8.66 -26.00 12.45
C LYS A 124 -8.85 -26.00 10.92
N VAL A 125 -8.53 -24.88 10.28
CA VAL A 125 -8.56 -24.77 8.82
C VAL A 125 -7.25 -25.34 8.23
N ARG A 126 -7.32 -26.54 7.62
CA ARG A 126 -6.22 -27.15 6.87
C ARG A 126 -6.36 -26.80 5.39
N THR A 127 -5.54 -25.88 4.88
CA THR A 127 -5.51 -25.58 3.44
C THR A 127 -4.67 -26.62 2.70
N ASP A 128 -5.34 -27.53 1.99
CA ASP A 128 -4.68 -28.46 1.06
C ASP A 128 -4.72 -27.84 -0.35
N VAL A 129 -3.58 -27.33 -0.80
CA VAL A 129 -3.44 -26.78 -2.16
C VAL A 129 -3.27 -27.96 -3.10
N ALA A 130 -4.38 -28.39 -3.72
CA ALA A 130 -4.37 -29.47 -4.70
C ALA A 130 -3.41 -29.13 -5.84
N ARG A 131 -2.30 -29.88 -5.93
CA ARG A 131 -1.30 -29.77 -7.00
C ARG A 131 -2.02 -29.95 -8.34
N GLY A 132 -2.10 -28.87 -9.13
CA GLY A 132 -2.70 -28.90 -10.46
C GLY A 132 -2.15 -30.07 -11.28
N ARG A 133 -3.05 -30.84 -11.89
CA ARG A 133 -2.71 -31.99 -12.74
C ARG A 133 -1.74 -31.54 -13.84
N GLU A 134 -0.60 -32.24 -13.93
CA GLU A 134 0.24 -32.20 -15.13
C GLU A 134 -0.64 -32.59 -16.34
N PRO A 135 -0.58 -31.83 -17.45
CA PRO A 135 -1.27 -32.21 -18.67
C PRO A 135 -0.66 -33.52 -19.16
N ARG A 136 -1.44 -34.62 -19.12
CA ARG A 136 -1.04 -35.90 -19.70
C ARG A 136 -0.73 -35.67 -21.18
N SER A 137 0.54 -35.85 -21.52
CA SER A 137 0.98 -36.07 -22.88
C SER A 137 0.20 -37.24 -23.49
N ALA A 138 -0.43 -36.98 -24.62
CA ALA A 138 -0.95 -37.96 -25.55
C ALA A 138 -0.41 -37.60 -26.94
#